data_AF-A0A1G8UYU4-F1
#
_entry.id   AF-A0A1G8UYU4-F1
#
_cell.length_a   1.000
_cell.length_b   1.000
_cell.length_c   1.000
_cell.angle_alpha   90.00
_cell.angle_beta   90.00
_cell.angle_gamma   90.00
#
_symmetry.space_group_name_H-M   'P 1'
#
loop_
_entity.id
_entity.type
_entity.pdbx_description
1 polymer ?
#
loop_
_entity_poly.entity_id
_entity_poly.type
_entity_poly.pdbx_seq_one_letter_code
_entity_poly.pdbx_strand_id
1 'polypeptide(L)'
;MSTEPEPKSFEEQVEDIYQQYRHKKLESRLEEIAETMEETVLQQILAEEFLQTSIEIDEEAKEAVQDARHHLENNEYGELNSIINTVEELVADQERRVSNKIHEERISMNSMVNGMQRLNSRVERVSEAKIEAIDELLDNWDWKGHVYRGEDTSLEARKSHAAEFGQDMRRFFEEARDDIFGPYEGTPIEPIVDDLLSDDPLYLESLKDNQIEELRRSDLESYVKLSLS
;
A
#
# COMPACT_ATOMS: atom_id res chain seq x y z
N MET A 1 -11.43 42.94 50.96
CA MET A 1 -12.57 43.12 50.06
C MET A 1 -12.23 42.35 48.80
N SER A 2 -12.87 41.21 48.60
CA SER A 2 -12.74 40.43 47.36
C SER A 2 -13.57 41.13 46.31
N THR A 3 -12.94 41.68 45.28
CA THR A 3 -13.60 42.18 44.08
C THR A 3 -14.10 40.95 43.30
N GLU A 4 -15.42 40.75 43.26
CA GLU A 4 -16.03 39.84 42.30
C GLU A 4 -15.70 40.36 40.88
N PRO A 5 -15.27 39.50 39.95
CA PRO A 5 -15.03 39.91 38.56
C PRO A 5 -16.35 40.42 37.95
N GLU A 6 -16.30 41.56 37.26
CA GLU A 6 -17.46 42.10 36.54
C GLU A 6 -17.98 41.06 35.52
N PRO A 7 -19.31 40.88 35.43
CA PRO A 7 -19.89 39.94 34.47
C PRO A 7 -19.57 40.40 33.04
N LYS A 8 -19.00 39.49 32.24
CA LYS A 8 -18.68 39.72 30.83
C LYS A 8 -19.87 40.30 30.07
N SER A 9 -19.62 41.27 29.20
CA SER A 9 -20.66 41.86 28.36
C SER A 9 -21.26 40.81 27.41
N PHE A 10 -22.47 41.05 26.91
CA PHE A 10 -23.09 40.15 25.93
C PHE A 10 -22.23 39.99 24.66
N GLU A 11 -21.54 41.05 24.25
CA GLU A 11 -20.63 41.04 23.10
C GLU A 11 -19.38 40.18 23.39
N GLU A 12 -18.83 40.28 24.59
CA GLU A 12 -17.71 39.43 25.05
C GLU A 12 -18.12 37.96 25.14
N GLN A 13 -19.35 37.67 25.60
CA GLN A 13 -19.88 36.30 25.64
C GLN A 13 -20.11 35.71 24.24
N VAL A 14 -20.59 36.53 23.30
CA VAL A 14 -20.77 36.11 21.90
C VAL A 14 -19.41 35.84 21.24
N GLU A 15 -18.42 36.71 21.44
CA GLU A 15 -17.07 36.50 20.92
C GLU A 15 -16.42 35.24 21.51
N ASP A 16 -16.57 35.01 22.82
CA ASP A 16 -16.10 33.78 23.47
C ASP A 16 -16.71 32.51 22.83
N ILE A 17 -18.02 32.50 22.57
CA ILE A 17 -18.71 31.37 21.90
C ILE A 17 -18.16 31.17 20.48
N TYR A 18 -17.95 32.25 19.72
CA TYR A 18 -17.37 32.16 18.38
C TYR A 18 -15.93 31.65 18.39
N GLN A 19 -15.13 32.01 19.38
CA GLN A 19 -13.76 31.51 19.54
C GLN A 19 -13.76 30.02 19.90
N GLN A 20 -14.60 29.59 20.84
CA GLN A 20 -14.74 28.17 21.20
C GLN A 20 -15.18 27.32 19.99
N TYR A 21 -16.13 27.79 19.20
CA TYR A 21 -16.56 27.09 17.98
C TYR A 21 -15.43 26.99 16.95
N ARG A 22 -14.65 28.08 16.77
CA ARG A 22 -13.48 28.08 15.88
C ARG A 22 -12.42 27.07 16.32
N HIS A 23 -12.11 27.01 17.62
CA HIS A 23 -11.14 26.05 18.15
C HIS A 23 -11.59 24.61 17.91
N LYS A 24 -12.84 24.28 18.24
CA LYS A 24 -13.39 22.93 18.01
C LYS A 24 -13.36 22.53 16.54
N LYS A 25 -13.62 23.48 15.62
CA LYS A 25 -13.51 23.22 14.18
C LYS A 25 -12.06 22.93 13.77
N LEU A 26 -11.09 23.65 14.30
CA LEU A 26 -9.67 23.40 14.02
C LEU A 26 -9.22 22.05 14.54
N GLU A 27 -9.64 21.67 15.76
CA GLU A 27 -9.35 20.35 16.33
C GLU A 27 -9.85 19.22 15.44
N SER A 28 -11.11 19.28 15.00
CA SER A 28 -11.69 18.28 14.11
C SER A 28 -10.93 18.15 12.79
N ARG A 29 -10.44 19.26 12.23
CA ARG A 29 -9.68 19.26 10.98
C ARG A 29 -8.28 18.69 11.16
N LEU A 30 -7.63 19.01 12.28
CA LEU A 30 -6.33 18.45 12.64
C LEU A 30 -6.41 16.94 12.89
N GLU A 31 -7.52 16.45 13.44
CA GLU A 31 -7.79 15.02 13.60
C GLU A 31 -7.89 14.34 12.23
N GLU A 32 -8.67 14.87 11.30
CA GLU A 32 -8.76 14.36 9.91
C GLU A 32 -7.39 14.35 9.21
N ILE A 33 -6.62 15.44 9.33
CA ILE A 33 -5.25 15.52 8.78
C ILE A 33 -4.35 14.43 9.37
N ALA A 34 -4.41 14.25 10.69
CA ALA A 34 -3.60 13.26 11.38
C ALA A 34 -3.96 11.83 10.96
N GLU A 35 -5.25 11.53 10.80
CA GLU A 35 -5.72 10.24 10.27
C GLU A 35 -5.22 10.00 8.83
N THR A 36 -5.36 10.98 7.93
CA THR A 36 -4.85 10.85 6.54
C THR A 36 -3.35 10.64 6.52
N MET A 37 -2.60 11.40 7.31
CA MET A 37 -1.15 11.23 7.44
C MET A 37 -0.76 9.86 7.96
N GLU A 38 -1.44 9.39 9.02
CA GLU A 38 -1.21 8.07 9.58
C GLU A 38 -1.42 6.99 8.51
N GLU A 39 -2.59 6.98 7.85
CA GLU A 39 -2.90 6.00 6.83
C GLU A 39 -1.92 6.06 5.65
N THR A 40 -1.48 7.25 5.26
CA THR A 40 -0.48 7.44 4.21
C THR A 40 0.86 6.80 4.58
N VAL A 41 1.34 7.01 5.81
CA VAL A 41 2.59 6.42 6.32
C VAL A 41 2.48 4.90 6.46
N LEU A 42 1.35 4.38 6.94
CA LEU A 42 1.15 2.94 7.09
C LEU A 42 1.11 2.24 5.73
N GLN A 43 0.41 2.82 4.75
CA GLN A 43 0.40 2.33 3.37
C GLN A 43 1.77 2.37 2.72
N GLN A 44 2.52 3.46 2.93
CA GLN A 44 3.90 3.55 2.49
C GLN A 44 4.73 2.39 3.02
N ILE A 45 4.76 2.19 4.35
CA ILE A 45 5.57 1.13 4.98
C ILE A 45 5.19 -0.25 4.43
N LEU A 46 3.90 -0.53 4.34
CA LEU A 46 3.41 -1.79 3.80
C LEU A 46 3.85 -2.00 2.35
N ALA A 47 3.74 -0.97 1.52
CA ALA A 47 4.13 -1.03 0.12
C ALA A 47 5.65 -1.18 -0.06
N GLU A 48 6.45 -0.50 0.75
CA GLU A 48 7.91 -0.60 0.73
C GLU A 48 8.36 -2.04 1.06
N GLU A 49 7.75 -2.66 2.06
CA GLU A 49 8.05 -4.04 2.44
C GLU A 49 7.52 -5.06 1.42
N PHE A 50 6.24 -4.94 1.03
CA PHE A 50 5.57 -5.92 0.16
C PHE A 50 5.98 -5.80 -1.31
N LEU A 51 5.89 -4.58 -1.85
CA LEU A 51 6.12 -4.31 -3.27
C LEU A 51 7.60 -4.01 -3.58
N GLN A 52 8.46 -3.88 -2.55
CA GLN A 52 9.88 -3.55 -2.70
C GLN A 52 10.09 -2.26 -3.50
N THR A 53 9.23 -1.27 -3.27
CA THR A 53 9.31 0.06 -3.88
C THR A 53 9.80 1.08 -2.84
N SER A 54 10.21 2.27 -3.28
CA SER A 54 10.58 3.38 -2.40
C SER A 54 9.60 4.51 -2.63
N ILE A 55 8.94 4.98 -1.58
CA ILE A 55 7.95 6.05 -1.68
C ILE A 55 8.42 7.21 -0.81
N GLU A 56 8.72 8.35 -1.43
CA GLU A 56 9.17 9.53 -0.68
C GLU A 56 7.97 10.39 -0.25
N ILE A 57 8.02 10.85 1.00
CA ILE A 57 7.12 11.89 1.50
C ILE A 57 7.73 13.25 1.21
N ASP A 58 6.96 14.13 0.58
CA ASP A 58 7.36 15.48 0.19
C ASP A 58 7.79 16.30 1.42
N GLU A 59 8.93 16.97 1.32
CA GLU A 59 9.44 17.82 2.40
C GLU A 59 8.55 19.03 2.68
N GLU A 60 7.88 19.59 1.66
CA GLU A 60 6.93 20.70 1.83
C GLU A 60 5.74 20.26 2.70
N ALA A 61 5.23 19.05 2.49
CA ALA A 61 4.17 18.48 3.32
C ALA A 61 4.64 18.26 4.76
N LYS A 62 5.89 17.81 4.97
CA LYS A 62 6.47 17.63 6.31
C LYS A 62 6.63 18.96 7.03
N GLU A 63 7.14 19.98 6.35
CA GLU A 63 7.33 21.33 6.89
C GLU A 63 5.97 21.95 7.27
N ALA A 64 4.97 21.87 6.39
CA ALA A 64 3.62 22.40 6.67
C ALA A 64 2.97 21.77 7.91
N VAL A 65 3.12 20.45 8.10
CA VAL A 65 2.62 19.77 9.30
C VAL A 65 3.40 20.17 10.55
N GLN A 66 4.72 20.35 10.45
CA GLN A 66 5.54 20.83 11.58
C GLN A 66 5.14 22.23 12.02
N ASP A 67 4.87 23.13 11.06
CA ASP A 67 4.38 24.48 11.32
C ASP A 67 2.99 24.46 11.97
N ALA A 68 2.07 23.62 11.46
CA ALA A 68 0.76 23.42 12.07
C ALA A 68 0.85 22.94 13.52
N ARG A 69 1.74 21.97 13.79
CA ARG A 69 2.00 21.49 15.15
C ARG A 69 2.57 22.60 16.04
N HIS A 70 3.50 23.40 15.54
CA HIS A 70 4.09 24.51 16.28
C HIS A 70 3.02 25.52 16.72
N HIS A 71 2.14 25.94 15.82
CA HIS A 71 1.05 26.86 16.16
C HIS A 71 0.05 26.24 17.15
N LEU A 72 -0.25 24.94 17.02
CA LEU A 72 -1.10 24.25 17.97
C LEU A 72 -0.50 24.22 19.39
N GLU A 73 0.79 23.86 19.51
CA GLU A 73 1.51 23.78 20.79
C GLU A 73 1.61 25.14 21.50
N ASN A 74 1.70 26.22 20.73
CA ASN A 74 1.77 27.59 21.25
C ASN A 74 0.39 28.25 21.47
N ASN A 75 -0.72 27.53 21.22
CA ASN A 75 -2.09 28.06 21.28
C ASN A 75 -2.33 29.24 20.31
N GLU A 76 -1.63 29.26 19.18
CA GLU A 76 -1.71 30.30 18.14
C GLU A 76 -2.82 29.98 17.12
N TYR A 77 -4.05 29.80 17.60
CA TYR A 77 -5.18 29.34 16.78
C TYR A 77 -5.51 30.25 15.58
N GLY A 78 -5.18 31.54 15.66
CA GLY A 78 -5.33 32.48 14.55
C GLY A 78 -4.40 32.17 13.37
N GLU A 79 -3.14 31.88 13.67
CA GLU A 79 -2.14 31.50 12.67
C GLU A 79 -2.41 30.08 12.15
N LEU A 80 -2.73 29.14 13.05
CA LEU A 80 -3.16 27.80 12.65
C LEU A 80 -4.34 27.85 11.67
N ASN A 81 -5.35 28.69 11.95
CA ASN A 81 -6.50 28.85 11.05
C ASN A 81 -6.13 29.49 9.70
N SER A 82 -5.03 30.25 9.62
CA SER A 82 -4.58 30.86 8.37
C SER A 82 -3.89 29.83 7.45
N ILE A 83 -3.20 28.84 8.03
CA ILE A 83 -2.43 27.85 7.28
C ILE A 83 -3.14 26.50 7.08
N ILE A 84 -4.15 26.17 7.89
CA ILE A 84 -4.76 24.82 7.93
C ILE A 84 -5.27 24.32 6.57
N ASN A 85 -5.80 25.19 5.71
CA ASN A 85 -6.23 24.80 4.36
C ASN A 85 -5.05 24.32 3.49
N THR A 86 -3.90 24.97 3.61
CA THR A 86 -2.68 24.59 2.88
C THR A 86 -2.14 23.26 3.39
N VAL A 87 -2.18 23.03 4.70
CA VAL A 87 -1.77 21.75 5.31
C VAL A 87 -2.65 20.61 4.79
N GLU A 88 -3.96 20.79 4.77
CA GLU A 88 -4.90 19.79 4.22
C GLU A 88 -4.62 19.49 2.75
N GLU A 89 -4.39 20.51 1.93
CA GLU A 89 -4.10 20.34 0.51
C GLU A 89 -2.80 19.56 0.29
N LEU A 90 -1.73 19.90 1.01
CA LEU A 90 -0.44 19.22 0.91
C LEU A 90 -0.50 17.77 1.39
N VAL A 91 -1.22 17.50 2.49
CA VAL A 91 -1.40 16.14 3.01
C VAL A 91 -2.25 15.28 2.06
N ALA A 92 -3.34 15.84 1.51
CA ALA A 92 -4.17 15.14 0.53
C ALA A 92 -3.43 14.89 -0.80
N ASP A 93 -2.57 15.82 -1.21
CA ASP A 93 -1.71 15.64 -2.37
C ASP A 93 -0.67 14.56 -2.14
N GLN A 94 -0.09 14.50 -0.94
CA GLN A 94 0.83 13.42 -0.56
C GLN A 94 0.13 12.06 -0.54
N GLU A 95 -1.04 11.95 0.08
CA GLU A 95 -1.87 10.73 0.08
C GLU A 95 -2.09 10.24 -1.37
N ARG A 96 -2.50 11.15 -2.26
CA ARG A 96 -2.74 10.84 -3.68
C ARG A 96 -1.48 10.33 -4.38
N ARG A 97 -0.32 10.96 -4.13
CA ARG A 97 0.97 10.53 -4.70
C ARG A 97 1.35 9.12 -4.23
N VAL A 98 1.25 8.86 -2.93
CA VAL A 98 1.52 7.53 -2.35
C VAL A 98 0.58 6.49 -2.95
N SER A 99 -0.72 6.77 -2.96
CA SER A 99 -1.75 5.86 -3.47
C SER A 99 -1.55 5.54 -4.96
N ASN A 100 -1.24 6.54 -5.78
CA ASN A 100 -0.95 6.34 -7.21
C ASN A 100 0.29 5.46 -7.40
N LYS A 101 1.36 5.72 -6.65
CA LYS A 101 2.59 4.92 -6.74
C LYS A 101 2.33 3.46 -6.35
N ILE A 102 1.60 3.23 -5.26
CA ILE A 102 1.17 1.90 -4.83
C ILE A 102 0.34 1.22 -5.91
N HIS A 103 -0.61 1.93 -6.51
CA HIS A 103 -1.46 1.37 -7.56
C HIS A 103 -0.66 0.92 -8.79
N GLU A 104 0.31 1.72 -9.25
CA GLU A 104 1.19 1.36 -10.36
C GLU A 104 1.99 0.08 -10.07
N GLU A 105 2.59 -0.02 -8.88
CA GLU A 105 3.38 -1.19 -8.48
C GLU A 105 2.49 -2.44 -8.33
N ARG A 106 1.27 -2.27 -7.80
CA ARG A 106 0.29 -3.36 -7.70
C ARG A 106 -0.10 -3.92 -9.06
N ILE A 107 -0.30 -3.06 -10.08
CA ILE A 107 -0.60 -3.53 -11.44
C ILE A 107 0.53 -4.43 -11.96
N SER A 108 1.79 -4.02 -11.77
CA SER A 108 2.95 -4.81 -12.19
C SER A 108 2.99 -6.16 -11.47
N MET A 109 2.77 -6.16 -10.15
CA MET A 109 2.83 -7.37 -9.36
C MET A 109 1.65 -8.31 -9.65
N ASN A 110 0.46 -7.77 -9.90
CA ASN A 110 -0.72 -8.53 -10.32
C ASN A 110 -0.48 -9.29 -11.62
N SER A 111 0.21 -8.71 -12.60
CA SER A 111 0.58 -9.44 -13.82
C SER A 111 1.40 -10.70 -13.51
N MET A 112 2.34 -10.60 -12.57
CA MET A 112 3.17 -11.73 -12.15
C MET A 112 2.33 -12.78 -11.38
N VAL A 113 1.49 -12.35 -10.44
CA VAL A 113 0.62 -13.25 -9.66
C VAL A 113 -0.39 -13.97 -10.56
N ASN A 114 -0.97 -13.31 -11.56
CA ASN A 114 -1.81 -13.95 -12.57
C ASN A 114 -1.04 -15.04 -13.34
N GLY A 115 0.20 -14.76 -13.73
CA GLY A 115 1.08 -15.77 -14.35
C GLY A 115 1.34 -16.96 -13.41
N MET A 116 1.60 -16.69 -12.13
CA MET A 116 1.74 -17.72 -11.09
C MET A 116 0.49 -18.58 -10.95
N GLN A 117 -0.71 -17.98 -10.87
CA GLN A 117 -1.98 -18.72 -10.80
C GLN A 117 -2.16 -19.64 -12.02
N ARG A 118 -1.96 -19.10 -13.23
CA ARG A 118 -2.10 -19.88 -14.49
C ARG A 118 -1.14 -21.06 -14.53
N LEU A 119 0.12 -20.86 -14.15
CA LEU A 119 1.11 -21.94 -14.14
C LEU A 119 0.83 -22.94 -13.01
N ASN A 120 0.54 -22.46 -11.80
CA ASN A 120 0.28 -23.31 -10.64
C ASN A 120 -0.99 -24.15 -10.77
N SER A 121 -1.99 -23.70 -11.54
CA SER A 121 -3.16 -24.53 -11.89
C SER A 121 -2.82 -25.84 -12.64
N ARG A 122 -1.56 -25.98 -13.09
CA ARG A 122 -1.07 -27.12 -13.86
C ARG A 122 -0.06 -27.94 -13.09
N VAL A 123 0.86 -27.25 -12.40
CA VAL A 123 1.97 -27.90 -11.69
C VAL A 123 1.63 -28.22 -10.24
N GLU A 124 0.59 -27.56 -9.68
CA GLU A 124 0.05 -27.79 -8.33
C GLU A 124 1.13 -27.77 -7.22
N ARG A 125 2.17 -26.93 -7.37
CA ARG A 125 3.32 -26.87 -6.47
C ARG A 125 3.04 -26.05 -5.22
N VAL A 126 2.20 -25.03 -5.36
CA VAL A 126 1.80 -24.12 -4.29
C VAL A 126 0.30 -24.24 -4.04
N SER A 127 -0.13 -24.01 -2.81
CA SER A 127 -1.57 -23.95 -2.49
C SER A 127 -2.22 -22.78 -3.24
N GLU A 128 -3.33 -23.05 -3.94
CA GLU A 128 -4.13 -22.02 -4.63
C GLU A 128 -4.54 -20.89 -3.68
N ALA A 129 -4.97 -21.23 -2.46
CA ALA A 129 -5.34 -20.26 -1.42
C ALA A 129 -4.18 -19.30 -1.04
N LYS A 130 -2.92 -19.74 -1.14
CA LYS A 130 -1.76 -18.86 -0.88
C LYS A 130 -1.61 -17.81 -1.98
N ILE A 131 -1.83 -18.20 -3.24
CA ILE A 131 -1.73 -17.27 -4.38
C ILE A 131 -2.95 -16.35 -4.42
N GLU A 132 -4.14 -16.86 -4.13
CA GLU A 132 -5.39 -16.09 -4.01
C GLU A 132 -5.29 -15.01 -2.93
N ALA A 133 -4.72 -15.30 -1.77
CA ALA A 133 -4.51 -14.29 -0.72
C ALA A 133 -3.60 -13.12 -1.17
N ILE A 134 -2.57 -13.41 -1.99
CA ILE A 134 -1.69 -12.38 -2.55
C ILE A 134 -2.47 -11.54 -3.59
N ASP A 135 -3.20 -12.21 -4.48
CA ASP A 135 -4.04 -11.59 -5.51
C ASP A 135 -5.12 -10.67 -4.90
N GLU A 136 -5.85 -11.15 -3.88
CA GLU A 136 -6.87 -10.38 -3.18
C GLU A 136 -6.29 -9.11 -2.53
N LEU A 137 -5.11 -9.21 -1.91
CA LEU A 137 -4.42 -8.05 -1.35
C LEU A 137 -4.01 -7.08 -2.45
N LEU A 138 -3.47 -7.57 -3.58
CA LEU A 138 -3.08 -6.73 -4.70
C LEU A 138 -4.25 -6.13 -5.46
N ASP A 139 -5.46 -6.70 -5.42
CA ASP A 139 -6.66 -6.19 -6.09
C ASP A 139 -7.47 -5.21 -5.21
N ASN A 140 -7.65 -5.55 -3.93
CA ASN A 140 -8.47 -4.73 -3.01
C ASN A 140 -7.65 -3.85 -2.07
N TRP A 141 -6.37 -4.15 -1.86
CA TRP A 141 -5.51 -3.46 -0.88
C TRP A 141 -6.13 -3.38 0.51
N ASP A 142 -6.77 -4.46 0.94
CA ASP A 142 -7.45 -4.53 2.24
C ASP A 142 -6.46 -4.88 3.37
N TRP A 143 -5.66 -3.90 3.77
CA TRP A 143 -4.63 -4.07 4.80
C TRP A 143 -5.08 -3.67 6.21
N LYS A 144 -6.13 -2.85 6.34
CA LYS A 144 -6.49 -2.20 7.61
C LYS A 144 -6.75 -3.22 8.73
N GLY A 145 -7.43 -4.32 8.42
CA GLY A 145 -7.71 -5.39 9.39
C GLY A 145 -6.45 -6.08 9.95
N HIS A 146 -5.34 -6.04 9.22
CA HIS A 146 -4.07 -6.63 9.64
C HIS A 146 -3.22 -5.69 10.49
N VAL A 147 -3.43 -4.38 10.35
CA VAL A 147 -2.66 -3.32 11.01
C VAL A 147 -3.35 -2.79 12.27
N TYR A 148 -4.66 -2.53 12.20
CA TYR A 148 -5.47 -2.02 13.31
C TYR A 148 -5.94 -3.15 14.23
N ARG A 149 -5.01 -3.74 14.98
CA ARG A 149 -5.27 -4.88 15.90
C ARG A 149 -5.85 -4.46 17.26
N GLY A 150 -6.73 -3.45 17.29
CA GLY A 150 -7.41 -2.92 18.48
C GLY A 150 -7.40 -1.39 18.58
N GLU A 151 -8.42 -0.82 19.25
CA GLU A 151 -8.68 0.63 19.31
C GLU A 151 -7.52 1.44 19.92
N ASP A 152 -6.84 0.92 20.94
CA ASP A 152 -5.77 1.63 21.68
C ASP A 152 -4.34 1.34 21.19
N THR A 153 -4.18 0.78 19.98
CA THR A 153 -2.85 0.45 19.45
C THR A 153 -2.09 1.74 19.09
N SER A 154 -0.92 1.96 19.69
CA SER A 154 -0.06 3.12 19.36
C SER A 154 0.35 3.16 17.88
N LEU A 155 0.62 4.35 17.34
CA LEU A 155 1.11 4.53 15.97
C LEU A 155 2.36 3.68 15.66
N GLU A 156 3.33 3.62 16.57
CA GLU A 156 4.55 2.81 16.38
C GLU A 156 4.24 1.32 16.30
N ALA A 157 3.28 0.82 17.07
CA ALA A 157 2.82 -0.56 16.95
C ALA A 157 2.10 -0.80 15.61
N ARG A 158 1.28 0.16 15.13
CA ARG A 158 0.64 0.09 13.81
C ARG A 158 1.69 0.04 12.69
N LYS A 159 2.76 0.86 12.77
CA LYS A 159 3.88 0.81 11.83
C LYS A 159 4.58 -0.55 11.84
N SER A 160 4.84 -1.12 13.02
CA SER A 160 5.39 -2.48 13.14
C SER A 160 4.50 -3.51 12.48
N HIS A 161 3.17 -3.45 12.73
CA HIS A 161 2.23 -4.40 12.12
C HIS A 161 2.16 -4.24 10.59
N ALA A 162 2.20 -3.01 10.07
CA ALA A 162 2.23 -2.76 8.63
C ALA A 162 3.49 -3.34 7.99
N ALA A 163 4.65 -3.15 8.63
CA ALA A 163 5.91 -3.71 8.15
C ALA A 163 5.92 -5.24 8.20
N GLU A 164 5.52 -5.83 9.33
CA GLU A 164 5.42 -7.30 9.52
C GLU A 164 4.50 -7.92 8.48
N PHE A 165 3.31 -7.33 8.27
CA PHE A 165 2.37 -7.84 7.28
C PHE A 165 2.92 -7.73 5.86
N GLY A 166 3.55 -6.60 5.51
CA GLY A 166 4.20 -6.44 4.20
C GLY A 166 5.32 -7.46 3.96
N GLN A 167 6.15 -7.72 4.97
CA GLN A 167 7.22 -8.72 4.92
C GLN A 167 6.70 -10.15 4.79
N ASP A 168 5.64 -10.48 5.53
CA ASP A 168 4.99 -11.79 5.44
C ASP A 168 4.43 -12.03 4.04
N MET A 169 3.74 -11.03 3.48
CA MET A 169 3.19 -11.12 2.13
C MET A 169 4.27 -11.18 1.06
N ARG A 170 5.37 -10.43 1.24
CA ARG A 170 6.53 -10.52 0.36
C ARG A 170 7.14 -11.91 0.36
N ARG A 171 7.40 -12.45 1.55
CA ARG A 171 7.94 -13.80 1.72
C ARG A 171 7.03 -14.85 1.10
N PHE A 172 5.72 -14.74 1.31
CA PHE A 172 4.76 -15.67 0.70
C PHE A 172 4.78 -15.62 -0.82
N PHE A 173 4.89 -14.42 -1.39
CA PHE A 173 5.05 -14.23 -2.82
C PHE A 173 6.36 -14.85 -3.33
N GLU A 174 7.50 -14.55 -2.70
CA GLU A 174 8.81 -15.07 -3.14
C GLU A 174 8.89 -16.58 -3.04
N GLU A 175 8.45 -17.17 -1.92
CA GLU A 175 8.36 -18.63 -1.77
C GLU A 175 7.47 -19.25 -2.85
N ALA A 176 6.29 -18.67 -3.10
CA ALA A 176 5.40 -19.18 -4.12
C ALA A 176 6.01 -19.07 -5.53
N ARG A 177 6.69 -17.96 -5.82
CA ARG A 177 7.39 -17.76 -7.08
C ARG A 177 8.50 -18.79 -7.24
N ASP A 178 9.34 -18.98 -6.24
CA ASP A 178 10.47 -19.89 -6.30
C ASP A 178 9.99 -21.36 -6.41
N ASP A 179 8.92 -21.73 -5.72
CA ASP A 179 8.32 -23.06 -5.84
C ASP A 179 7.71 -23.31 -7.24
N ILE A 180 7.11 -22.28 -7.85
CA ILE A 180 6.48 -22.38 -9.17
C ILE A 180 7.52 -22.34 -10.30
N PHE A 181 8.45 -21.39 -10.27
CA PHE A 181 9.40 -21.11 -11.36
C PHE A 181 10.76 -21.76 -11.16
N GLY A 182 11.22 -21.92 -9.92
CA GLY A 182 12.57 -22.40 -9.59
C GLY A 182 12.97 -23.70 -10.28
N PRO A 183 12.09 -24.71 -10.46
CA PRO A 183 12.43 -25.92 -11.20
C PRO A 183 12.79 -25.72 -12.68
N TYR A 184 12.46 -24.55 -13.25
CA TYR A 184 12.74 -24.20 -14.64
C TYR A 184 13.92 -23.23 -14.80
N GLU A 185 14.38 -22.60 -13.74
CA GLU A 185 15.51 -21.66 -13.78
C GLU A 185 16.79 -22.35 -14.30
N GLY A 186 17.47 -21.70 -15.25
CA GLY A 186 18.67 -22.24 -15.89
C GLY A 186 18.42 -23.39 -16.86
N THR A 187 17.16 -23.78 -17.08
CA THR A 187 16.79 -24.79 -18.08
C THR A 187 16.52 -24.15 -19.45
N PRO A 188 16.60 -24.91 -20.55
CA PRO A 188 16.20 -24.42 -21.87
C PRO A 188 14.76 -23.86 -21.95
N ILE A 189 13.87 -24.26 -21.05
CA ILE A 189 12.46 -23.85 -21.04
C ILE A 189 12.18 -22.63 -20.15
N GLU A 190 13.17 -22.12 -19.42
CA GLU A 190 13.04 -20.86 -18.63
C GLU A 190 12.40 -19.72 -19.45
N PRO A 191 12.85 -19.39 -20.69
CA PRO A 191 12.25 -18.30 -21.44
C PRO A 191 10.81 -18.58 -21.89
N ILE A 192 10.43 -19.86 -22.00
CA ILE A 192 9.07 -20.28 -22.36
C ILE A 192 8.14 -20.10 -21.18
N VAL A 193 8.64 -20.38 -19.98
CA VAL A 193 7.90 -20.21 -18.74
C VAL A 193 7.70 -18.72 -18.45
N ASP A 194 8.69 -17.88 -18.78
CA ASP A 194 8.53 -16.42 -18.78
C ASP A 194 7.47 -15.96 -19.80
N ASP A 195 7.45 -16.54 -21.00
CA ASP A 195 6.41 -16.23 -21.99
C ASP A 195 5.00 -16.67 -21.53
N LEU A 196 4.88 -17.73 -20.72
CA LEU A 196 3.60 -18.13 -20.08
C LEU A 196 3.08 -17.13 -19.03
N LEU A 197 3.93 -16.21 -18.55
CA LEU A 197 3.51 -15.05 -17.76
C LEU A 197 2.77 -14.02 -18.63
N SER A 198 2.98 -14.05 -19.93
CA SER A 198 2.28 -13.24 -20.93
C SER A 198 0.98 -13.95 -21.32
N ASP A 199 -0.08 -13.20 -21.67
CA ASP A 199 -1.32 -13.77 -22.23
C ASP A 199 -1.14 -14.36 -23.65
N ASP A 200 0.09 -14.40 -24.16
CA ASP A 200 0.39 -14.84 -25.51
C ASP A 200 0.47 -16.38 -25.59
N PRO A 201 -0.30 -17.01 -26.51
CA PRO A 201 -0.23 -18.44 -26.70
C PRO A 201 1.13 -18.87 -27.26
N LEU A 202 1.73 -19.88 -26.63
CA LEU A 202 2.97 -20.51 -27.08
C LEU A 202 2.73 -21.43 -28.28
N TYR A 203 3.47 -21.17 -29.36
CA TYR A 203 3.44 -21.98 -30.57
C TYR A 203 4.68 -22.89 -30.65
N LEU A 204 4.48 -24.16 -31.01
CA LEU A 204 5.60 -25.12 -31.11
C LEU A 204 6.64 -24.75 -32.16
N GLU A 205 6.20 -24.09 -33.23
CA GLU A 205 7.05 -23.67 -34.34
C GLU A 205 8.07 -22.59 -33.95
N SER A 206 7.85 -21.88 -32.83
CA SER A 206 8.80 -20.90 -32.30
C SER A 206 9.80 -21.51 -31.31
N LEU A 207 9.69 -22.80 -30.98
CA LEU A 207 10.56 -23.48 -30.01
C LEU A 207 11.76 -24.15 -30.68
N LYS A 208 12.92 -24.11 -29.99
CA LYS A 208 14.13 -24.84 -30.42
C LYS A 208 14.06 -26.31 -29.97
N ASP A 209 14.77 -27.19 -30.68
CA ASP A 209 14.81 -28.63 -30.39
C ASP A 209 15.17 -28.98 -28.94
N ASN A 210 16.13 -28.26 -28.36
CA ASN A 210 16.54 -28.46 -26.97
C ASN A 210 15.46 -28.01 -25.96
N GLN A 211 14.61 -27.06 -26.34
CA GLN A 211 13.49 -26.63 -25.51
C GLN A 211 12.33 -27.62 -25.60
N ILE A 212 12.05 -28.14 -26.80
CA ILE A 212 11.03 -29.18 -27.02
C ILE A 212 11.38 -30.45 -26.22
N GLU A 213 12.64 -30.87 -26.26
CA GLU A 213 13.09 -32.05 -25.50
C GLU A 213 12.96 -31.84 -23.99
N GLU A 214 13.27 -30.65 -23.48
CA GLU A 214 13.16 -30.37 -22.05
C GLU A 214 11.70 -30.21 -21.61
N LEU A 215 10.84 -29.62 -22.47
CA LEU A 215 9.40 -29.55 -22.25
C LEU A 215 8.78 -30.95 -22.10
N ARG A 216 9.18 -31.90 -22.94
CA ARG A 216 8.74 -33.31 -22.86
C ARG A 216 9.20 -34.03 -21.59
N ARG A 217 10.28 -33.56 -20.97
CA ARG A 217 10.80 -34.11 -19.71
C ARG A 217 10.26 -33.39 -18.48
N SER A 218 9.62 -32.23 -18.68
CA SER A 218 9.00 -31.44 -17.63
C SER A 218 7.55 -31.86 -17.39
N ASP A 219 7.02 -31.47 -16.24
CA ASP A 219 5.60 -31.53 -15.89
C ASP A 219 4.72 -30.57 -16.72
N LEU A 220 5.31 -29.80 -17.65
CA LEU A 220 4.59 -28.96 -18.61
C LEU A 220 4.25 -29.67 -19.93
N GLU A 221 4.72 -30.90 -20.15
CA GLU A 221 4.51 -31.66 -21.41
C GLU A 221 3.04 -31.73 -21.80
N SER A 222 2.15 -32.01 -20.85
CA SER A 222 0.71 -32.20 -21.10
C SER A 222 -0.03 -30.93 -21.52
N TYR A 223 0.59 -29.76 -21.40
CA TYR A 223 -0.07 -28.48 -21.67
C TYR A 223 0.30 -27.85 -23.02
N VAL A 224 1.49 -28.14 -23.57
CA VAL A 224 1.76 -27.73 -24.95
C VAL A 224 0.85 -28.56 -25.84
N LYS A 225 -0.26 -27.95 -26.29
CA LYS A 225 -1.03 -28.51 -27.40
C LYS A 225 -0.07 -28.64 -28.57
N LEU A 226 0.44 -29.86 -28.76
CA LEU A 226 1.17 -30.28 -29.93
C LEU A 226 0.20 -30.28 -31.12
N SER A 227 -0.21 -29.10 -31.58
CA SER A 227 -0.82 -28.98 -32.90
C SER A 227 0.32 -29.04 -33.90
N LEU A 228 0.52 -30.22 -34.47
CA LEU A 228 1.15 -30.36 -35.77
C LEU A 228 0.20 -29.71 -36.79
N SER A 229 0.58 -28.57 -37.35
CA SER A 229 -0.03 -28.07 -38.59
C SER A 229 0.26 -29.05 -39.72
#